data_AF-Q28U16-F1
#
_entry.id   AF-Q28U16-F1
#
_cell.length_a   1.000
_cell.length_b   1.000
_cell.length_c   1.000
_cell.angle_alpha   90.00
_cell.angle_beta   90.00
_cell.angle_gamma   90.00
#
_symmetry.space_group_name_H-M   'P 1'
#
loop_
_entity.id
_entity.type
_entity.pdbx_description
1 polymer ?
#
loop_
_entity_poly.entity_id
_entity_poly.type
_entity_poly.pdbx_seq_one_letter_code
_entity_poly.pdbx_strand_id
1 'polypeptide(L)'
;MSKPIIETVTFKLNDNVTRADFVAAAKKMSPWVESREGFIHRRLSCGEDGTWIEHIHWANMDAAKAAAAEIGNAPGNANFLSAIN
;
A
#
# COMPACT_ATOMS: atom_id res chain seq x y z
N MET A 1 -18.01 17.13 -5.90
CA MET A 1 -17.88 16.16 -7.02
C MET A 1 -16.71 15.24 -6.71
N SER A 2 -16.91 13.93 -6.62
CA SER A 2 -15.80 12.97 -6.54
C SER A 2 -15.03 12.96 -7.86
N LYS A 3 -13.70 12.93 -7.78
CA LYS A 3 -12.77 12.83 -8.93
C LYS A 3 -11.88 11.62 -8.65
N PRO A 4 -12.36 10.39 -8.93
CA PRO A 4 -11.63 9.18 -8.57
C PRO A 4 -10.25 9.15 -9.22
N ILE A 5 -9.26 8.67 -8.46
CA ILE A 5 -7.88 8.52 -8.93
C ILE A 5 -7.37 7.13 -8.62
N ILE A 6 -6.38 6.67 -9.38
CA ILE A 6 -5.59 5.49 -9.07
C ILE A 6 -4.21 5.97 -8.62
N GLU A 7 -3.86 5.61 -7.38
CA GLU A 7 -2.50 5.66 -6.89
C GLU A 7 -1.79 4.38 -7.34
N THR A 8 -0.60 4.53 -7.93
CA THR A 8 0.27 3.43 -8.34
C THR A 8 1.61 3.58 -7.64
N VAL A 9 1.98 2.59 -6.83
CA VAL A 9 3.29 2.51 -6.17
C VAL A 9 4.03 1.27 -6.68
N THR A 10 5.29 1.44 -7.06
CA THR A 10 6.16 0.36 -7.53
C THR A 10 7.40 0.25 -6.67
N PHE A 11 7.75 -0.95 -6.24
CA PHE A 11 8.89 -1.17 -5.35
C PHE A 11 9.47 -2.59 -5.53
N LYS A 12 10.70 -2.80 -5.04
CA LYS A 12 11.24 -4.14 -4.78
C LYS A 12 11.23 -4.40 -3.27
N LEU A 13 11.42 -5.65 -2.89
CA LEU A 13 11.63 -6.02 -1.49
C LEU A 13 13.12 -5.86 -1.15
N ASN A 14 13.40 -5.57 0.11
CA ASN A 14 14.76 -5.63 0.63
C ASN A 14 15.31 -7.07 0.54
N ASP A 15 16.61 -7.23 0.32
CA ASP A 15 17.26 -8.54 0.06
C ASP A 15 17.01 -9.59 1.16
N ASN A 16 16.79 -9.14 2.40
CA ASN A 16 16.54 -9.98 3.56
C ASN A 16 15.06 -10.30 3.79
N VAL A 17 14.15 -9.90 2.89
CA VAL A 17 12.71 -10.07 3.04
C VAL A 17 12.19 -11.07 2.02
N THR A 18 11.53 -12.13 2.50
CA THR A 18 10.89 -13.08 1.59
C THR A 18 9.53 -12.56 1.10
N ARG A 19 9.09 -13.06 -0.06
CA ARG A 19 7.74 -12.80 -0.58
C ARG A 19 6.65 -13.19 0.41
N ALA A 20 6.83 -14.27 1.16
CA ALA A 20 5.84 -14.74 2.14
C ALA A 20 5.73 -13.75 3.31
N ASP A 21 6.86 -13.26 3.82
CA ASP A 21 6.90 -12.28 4.90
C ASP A 21 6.24 -10.97 4.49
N PHE A 22 6.56 -10.50 3.27
CA PHE A 22 5.94 -9.29 2.73
C PHE A 22 4.43 -9.45 2.54
N VAL A 23 3.95 -10.57 1.99
CA VAL A 23 2.51 -10.83 1.86
C VAL A 23 1.82 -10.84 3.22
N ALA A 24 2.45 -11.40 4.26
CA ALA A 24 1.91 -11.36 5.61
C ALA A 24 1.86 -9.92 6.17
N ALA A 25 2.90 -9.11 5.95
CA ALA A 25 2.90 -7.70 6.32
C ALA A 25 1.82 -6.89 5.58
N ALA A 26 1.69 -7.09 4.26
CA ALA A 26 0.67 -6.43 3.44
C ALA A 26 -0.76 -6.79 3.86
N LYS A 27 -1.00 -8.05 4.27
CA LYS A 27 -2.29 -8.46 4.86
C LYS A 27 -2.57 -7.75 6.17
N LYS A 28 -1.56 -7.58 7.04
CA LYS A 28 -1.70 -6.85 8.31
C LYS A 28 -1.97 -5.35 8.12
N MET A 29 -1.41 -4.74 7.07
CA MET A 29 -1.67 -3.34 6.71
C MET A 29 -3.06 -3.14 6.08
N SER A 30 -3.66 -4.18 5.48
CA SER A 30 -4.89 -4.06 4.67
C SER A 30 -6.07 -3.42 5.43
N PRO A 31 -6.40 -3.83 6.67
CA PRO A 31 -7.48 -3.19 7.43
C PRO A 31 -7.27 -1.70 7.68
N TRP A 32 -6.01 -1.26 7.83
CA TRP A 32 -5.73 0.16 8.06
C TRP A 32 -5.99 1.01 6.81
N VAL A 33 -5.57 0.54 5.63
CA VAL A 33 -5.77 1.28 4.37
C VAL A 33 -7.24 1.25 3.94
N GLU A 34 -7.92 0.11 4.14
CA GLU A 34 -9.36 -0.04 3.89
C GLU A 34 -10.22 0.88 4.76
N SER A 35 -9.72 1.26 5.95
CA SER A 35 -10.42 2.17 6.86
C SER A 35 -10.18 3.65 6.56
N ARG A 36 -9.37 4.01 5.56
CA ARG A 36 -9.09 5.42 5.25
C ARG A 36 -10.29 6.04 4.54
N GLU A 37 -10.56 7.30 4.85
CA GLU A 37 -11.60 8.04 4.16
C GLU A 37 -11.34 8.06 2.65
N GLY A 38 -12.38 7.80 1.85
CA GLY A 38 -12.27 7.80 0.40
C GLY A 38 -11.60 6.57 -0.20
N PHE A 39 -11.24 5.54 0.58
CA PHE A 39 -10.81 4.26 0.04
C PHE A 39 -11.91 3.60 -0.80
N ILE A 40 -11.56 3.07 -1.97
CA ILE A 40 -12.49 2.33 -2.84
C ILE A 40 -12.02 0.89 -3.05
N HIS A 41 -10.77 0.69 -3.45
CA HIS A 41 -10.25 -0.64 -3.77
C HIS A 41 -8.74 -0.69 -3.71
N ARG A 42 -8.17 -1.86 -3.39
CA ARG A 42 -6.72 -2.10 -3.44
C ARG A 42 -6.38 -3.38 -4.21
N ARG A 43 -5.32 -3.32 -5.02
CA ARG A 43 -4.71 -4.47 -5.69
C ARG A 43 -3.21 -4.45 -5.41
N LEU A 44 -2.66 -5.58 -5.00
CA LEU A 44 -1.24 -5.79 -4.86
C LEU A 44 -0.84 -6.93 -5.78
N SER A 45 0.14 -6.69 -6.65
CA SER A 45 0.64 -7.65 -7.64
C SER A 45 2.16 -7.67 -7.64
N CYS A 46 2.74 -8.79 -8.07
CA CYS A 46 4.18 -8.98 -8.18
C CYS A 46 4.48 -9.56 -9.57
N GLY A 47 5.31 -8.87 -10.35
CA GLY A 47 5.78 -9.32 -11.66
C GLY A 47 6.82 -10.43 -11.56
N GLU A 48 7.10 -11.07 -12.68
CA GLU A 48 8.09 -12.16 -12.78
C GLU A 48 9.52 -11.69 -12.46
N ASP A 49 9.80 -10.40 -12.69
CA ASP A 49 11.06 -9.75 -12.37
C ASP A 49 11.19 -9.40 -10.86
N GLY A 50 10.18 -9.72 -10.05
CA GLY A 50 10.10 -9.38 -8.63
C GLY A 50 9.65 -7.95 -8.33
N THR A 51 9.23 -7.16 -9.33
CA THR A 51 8.65 -5.82 -9.11
C THR A 51 7.26 -5.96 -8.51
N TRP A 52 7.04 -5.31 -7.38
CA TRP A 52 5.71 -5.18 -6.81
C TRP A 52 5.04 -3.92 -7.31
N ILE A 53 3.74 -4.03 -7.53
CA ILE A 53 2.87 -2.91 -7.92
C ILE A 53 1.68 -2.92 -6.96
N GLU A 54 1.50 -1.81 -6.27
CA GLU A 54 0.33 -1.50 -5.45
C GLU A 54 -0.53 -0.46 -6.16
N HIS A 55 -1.78 -0.84 -6.43
CA HIS A 55 -2.81 0.03 -6.98
C HIS A 55 -3.87 0.29 -5.93
N ILE A 56 -4.11 1.57 -5.61
CA ILE A 56 -5.16 1.98 -4.69
C ILE A 56 -6.09 2.95 -5.40
N HIS A 57 -7.36 2.61 -5.43
CA HIS A 57 -8.42 3.46 -5.94
C HIS A 57 -8.95 4.32 -4.81
N TRP A 58 -8.87 5.64 -5.00
CA TRP A 58 -9.34 6.65 -4.06
C TRP A 58 -10.46 7.48 -4.67
N ALA A 59 -11.38 7.97 -3.84
CA ALA A 59 -12.47 8.84 -4.24
C ALA A 59 -12.00 10.22 -4.76
N ASN A 60 -10.81 10.66 -4.34
CA ASN A 60 -10.16 11.89 -4.80
C ASN A 60 -8.68 11.94 -4.35
N MET A 61 -7.95 12.95 -4.84
CA MET A 61 -6.53 13.17 -4.53
C MET A 61 -6.27 13.53 -3.05
N ASP A 62 -7.19 14.23 -2.39
CA ASP A 62 -7.00 14.67 -1.00
C ASP A 62 -7.05 13.48 -0.03
N ALA A 63 -7.97 12.53 -0.27
CA ALA A 63 -8.05 11.26 0.44
C ALA A 63 -6.74 10.44 0.33
N ALA A 64 -6.20 10.33 -0.89
CA ALA A 64 -4.93 9.63 -1.12
C ALA A 64 -3.76 10.29 -0.36
N LYS A 65 -3.66 11.63 -0.43
CA LYS A 65 -2.61 12.38 0.30
C LYS A 65 -2.74 12.26 1.81
N ALA A 66 -3.97 12.29 2.35
CA ALA A 66 -4.22 12.12 3.77
C ALA A 66 -3.80 10.71 4.25
N ALA A 67 -4.11 9.66 3.48
CA ALA A 67 -3.65 8.31 3.77
C ALA A 67 -2.12 8.21 3.74
N ALA A 68 -1.47 8.76 2.71
CA ALA A 68 -0.01 8.75 2.59
C ALA A 68 0.69 9.51 3.73
N ALA A 69 0.12 10.61 4.23
CA ALA A 69 0.68 11.37 5.36
C ALA A 69 0.64 10.57 6.69
N GLU A 70 -0.33 9.67 6.85
CA GLU A 70 -0.52 8.91 8.09
C GLU A 70 0.09 7.50 8.06
N ILE A 71 0.51 7.00 6.88
CA ILE A 71 0.95 5.61 6.72
C ILE A 71 2.12 5.24 7.64
N GLY A 72 3.05 6.18 7.87
CA GLY A 72 4.22 5.98 8.74
C GLY A 72 3.92 6.08 10.23
N ASN A 73 2.80 6.68 10.62
CA ASN A 73 2.41 6.85 12.02
C ASN A 73 1.66 5.63 12.57
N ALA A 74 1.14 4.77 11.70
CA ALA A 74 0.38 3.59 12.08
C ALA A 74 1.33 2.41 12.39
N PRO A 75 1.45 1.96 13.66
CA PRO A 75 2.43 0.92 14.02
C PRO A 75 2.20 -0.41 13.28
N GLY A 76 0.96 -0.70 12.89
CA GLY A 76 0.59 -1.89 12.10
C GLY A 76 1.19 -1.91 10.69
N ASN A 77 1.65 -0.77 10.19
CA ASN A 77 2.20 -0.61 8.84
C ASN A 77 3.72 -0.72 8.80
N ALA A 78 4.39 -0.66 9.95
CA ALA A 78 5.86 -0.59 10.04
C ALA A 78 6.54 -1.75 9.29
N ASN A 79 6.03 -2.98 9.45
CA ASN A 79 6.59 -4.16 8.78
C ASN A 79 6.44 -4.11 7.26
N PHE A 80 5.40 -3.45 6.73
CA PHE A 80 5.23 -3.27 5.30
C PHE A 80 6.23 -2.23 4.79
N LEU A 81 6.34 -1.09 5.47
CA LEU A 81 7.24 0.01 5.09
C LEU A 81 8.72 -0.38 5.19
N SER A 82 9.11 -1.17 6.20
CA SER A 82 10.49 -1.64 6.35
C SER A 82 10.86 -2.77 5.38
N ALA A 83 9.88 -3.34 4.67
CA ALA A 83 10.09 -4.48 3.78
C ALA A 83 10.46 -4.07 2.34
N ILE A 84 10.25 -2.80 1.99
CA ILE A 84 10.35 -2.28 0.63
C ILE A 84 11.55 -1.32 0.50
N ASN A 85 12.10 -1.20 -0.71
CA ASN A 85 13.28 -0.36 -1.00
C ASN A 85 12.97 0.95 -1.74
#